data_AF-A0A1N7SJR7-F1
#
_entry.id   AF-A0A1N7SJR7-F1
#
_cell.length_a   1.000
_cell.length_b   1.000
_cell.length_c   1.000
_cell.angle_alpha   90.00
_cell.angle_beta   90.00
_cell.angle_gamma   90.00
#
_symmetry.space_group_name_H-M   'P 1'
#
loop_
_entity.id
_entity.type
_entity.pdbx_description
1 polymer ?
#
loop_
_entity_poly.entity_id
_entity_poly.type
_entity_poly.pdbx_seq_one_letter_code
_entity_poly.pdbx_strand_id
1 'polypeptide(L)'
;MPAIIAVHVATAILSVILGTTVLFAEKGTARHKWLGRLWATAMFAAALSSFDIRELNPGHFSWVHGLSLLTFVSVGRAIWAIRQGNVRGHRLAMRGSFIGLVAAGLAAVATPHRLLNIIVTGWFA
;
A
#
# COMPACT_ATOMS: atom_id res chain seq x y z
N MET A 1 -9.58 9.24 16.35
CA MET A 1 -9.38 9.04 14.91
C MET A 1 -8.00 9.43 14.35
N PRO A 2 -7.18 10.36 14.91
CA PRO A 2 -5.91 10.69 14.28
C PRO A 2 -4.86 9.57 14.34
N ALA A 3 -4.91 8.71 15.36
CA ALA A 3 -3.93 7.62 15.53
C ALA A 3 -4.01 6.58 14.38
N ILE A 4 -5.21 6.18 13.95
CA ILE A 4 -5.39 5.21 12.85
C ILE A 4 -4.88 5.81 11.53
N ILE A 5 -5.18 7.09 11.28
CA ILE A 5 -4.69 7.80 10.10
C ILE A 5 -3.16 7.89 10.13
N ALA A 6 -2.56 8.23 11.28
CA ALA A 6 -1.10 8.26 11.42
C ALA A 6 -0.47 6.88 11.16
N VAL A 7 -1.06 5.81 11.68
CA VAL A 7 -0.62 4.43 11.41
C VAL A 7 -0.75 4.10 9.92
N HIS A 8 -1.86 4.44 9.29
CA HIS A 8 -2.06 4.21 7.85
C HIS A 8 -1.01 4.94 7.02
N VAL A 9 -0.78 6.23 7.29
CA VAL A 9 0.22 7.04 6.58
C VAL A 9 1.63 6.49 6.82
N ALA A 10 1.99 6.16 8.07
CA ALA A 10 3.30 5.61 8.40
C ALA A 10 3.55 4.26 7.69
N THR A 11 2.56 3.36 7.70
CA THR A 11 2.66 2.05 7.03
C THR A 11 2.65 2.18 5.51
N ALA A 12 1.95 3.15 4.94
CA ALA A 12 2.01 3.47 3.52
C ALA A 12 3.40 3.98 3.09
N ILE A 13 3.98 4.93 3.85
CA ILE A 13 5.34 5.44 3.60
C ILE A 13 6.36 4.30 3.69
N LEU A 14 6.28 3.49 4.74
CA LEU A 14 7.16 2.32 4.92
C LEU A 14 7.01 1.34 3.74
N SER A 15 5.78 1.13 3.25
CA SER A 15 5.52 0.28 2.09
C SER A 15 6.17 0.82 0.81
N VAL A 16 6.22 2.14 0.61
CA VAL A 16 6.91 2.75 -0.54
C VAL A 16 8.43 2.49 -0.44
N ILE A 17 9.02 2.73 0.73
CA ILE A 17 10.48 2.55 0.96
C ILE A 17 10.88 1.08 0.79
N LEU A 18 10.18 0.17 1.46
CA LEU A 18 10.46 -1.26 1.38
C LEU A 18 10.18 -1.80 -0.01
N GLY A 19 9.07 -1.41 -0.64
CA GLY A 19 8.71 -1.86 -1.99
C GLY A 19 9.76 -1.47 -3.02
N THR A 20 10.22 -0.22 -2.97
CA THR A 20 11.32 0.28 -3.80
C THR A 20 12.57 -0.57 -3.58
N THR A 21 12.96 -0.79 -2.33
CA THR A 21 14.15 -1.57 -1.98
C THR A 21 14.03 -3.03 -2.47
N VAL A 22 12.86 -3.66 -2.34
CA VAL A 22 12.59 -5.03 -2.83
C VAL A 22 12.69 -5.11 -4.36
N LEU A 23 12.21 -4.10 -5.08
CA LEU A 23 12.26 -4.06 -6.54
C LEU A 23 13.68 -3.95 -7.08
N PHE A 24 14.56 -3.21 -6.40
CA PHE A 24 15.97 -3.09 -6.77
C PHE A 24 16.84 -4.23 -6.24
N ALA A 25 16.49 -4.84 -5.11
CA ALA A 25 17.23 -5.96 -4.54
C ALA A 25 17.38 -7.14 -5.51
N GLU A 26 18.49 -7.87 -5.40
CA GLU A 26 18.71 -9.11 -6.13
C GLU A 26 17.67 -10.16 -5.75
N LYS A 27 16.97 -10.69 -6.76
CA LYS A 27 15.74 -11.47 -6.60
C LYS A 27 16.11 -12.91 -6.21
N GLY A 28 15.31 -13.51 -5.34
CA GLY A 28 15.54 -14.89 -4.87
C GLY A 28 16.53 -15.05 -3.72
N THR A 29 17.30 -14.00 -3.38
CA THR A 29 18.21 -13.98 -2.22
C THR A 29 17.46 -14.02 -0.89
N ALA A 30 18.14 -14.43 0.20
CA ALA A 30 17.59 -14.36 1.55
C ALA A 30 17.16 -12.93 1.92
N ARG A 31 17.95 -11.93 1.50
CA ARG A 31 17.64 -10.50 1.68
C ARG A 31 16.35 -10.11 0.98
N HIS A 32 16.15 -10.51 -0.28
CA HIS A 32 14.92 -10.23 -1.01
C HIS A 32 13.70 -10.87 -0.35
N LYS A 33 13.82 -12.11 0.12
CA LYS A 33 12.73 -12.81 0.83
C LYS A 33 12.35 -12.09 2.13
N TRP A 34 13.34 -11.66 2.93
CA TRP A 34 13.09 -10.93 4.16
C TRP A 34 12.46 -9.56 3.92
N LEU A 35 13.02 -8.77 3.00
CA LEU A 35 12.46 -7.46 2.65
C LEU A 35 11.04 -7.60 2.06
N GLY A 36 10.80 -8.61 1.22
CA GLY A 36 9.49 -8.89 0.65
C GLY A 36 8.43 -9.24 1.70
N ARG A 37 8.82 -9.96 2.76
CA ARG A 37 7.93 -10.25 3.91
C ARG A 37 7.59 -8.97 4.68
N LEU A 38 8.60 -8.16 5.01
CA LEU A 38 8.38 -6.88 5.70
C LEU A 38 7.47 -5.96 4.88
N TRP A 39 7.71 -5.88 3.57
CA TRP A 39 6.88 -5.11 2.67
C TRP A 39 5.43 -5.61 2.64
N ALA A 40 5.21 -6.92 2.52
CA ALA A 40 3.86 -7.50 2.55
C ALA A 40 3.13 -7.20 3.86
N THR A 41 3.81 -7.31 5.00
CA THR A 41 3.24 -6.95 6.32
C THR A 41 2.84 -5.47 6.37
N ALA A 42 3.71 -4.57 5.89
CA ALA A 42 3.41 -3.14 5.84
C ALA A 42 2.21 -2.83 4.93
N MET A 43 2.14 -3.47 3.76
CA MET A 43 1.01 -3.35 2.83
C MET A 43 -0.31 -3.83 3.45
N PHE A 44 -0.29 -4.96 4.18
CA PHE A 44 -1.49 -5.43 4.89
C PHE A 44 -1.91 -4.49 6.02
N ALA A 45 -0.96 -3.96 6.79
CA ALA A 45 -1.26 -2.99 7.84
C ALA A 45 -1.88 -1.70 7.27
N ALA A 46 -1.34 -1.19 6.15
CA ALA A 46 -1.91 -0.04 5.44
C ALA A 46 -3.32 -0.34 4.91
N ALA A 47 -3.53 -1.51 4.28
CA ALA A 47 -4.84 -1.91 3.75
C ALA A 47 -5.88 -2.20 4.83
N LEU A 48 -5.48 -2.70 6.00
CA LEU A 48 -6.40 -2.95 7.11
C LEU A 48 -6.81 -1.65 7.81
N SER A 49 -5.83 -0.79 8.09
CA SER A 49 -6.09 0.51 8.73
C SER A 49 -6.97 1.44 7.89
N SER A 50 -6.97 1.30 6.55
CA SER A 50 -7.84 2.12 5.69
C SER A 50 -9.32 1.79 5.79
N PHE A 51 -9.71 0.57 6.20
CA PHE A 51 -11.14 0.22 6.37
C PHE A 51 -11.79 0.96 7.54
N ASP A 52 -11.01 1.40 8.51
CA ASP A 52 -11.49 2.21 9.64
C ASP A 52 -11.43 3.72 9.36
N ILE A 53 -10.84 4.14 8.23
CA ILE A 53 -10.83 5.54 7.78
C ILE A 53 -12.15 5.83 7.05
N ARG A 54 -13.19 6.18 7.84
CA ARG A 54 -14.56 6.45 7.36
C ARG A 54 -14.85 7.93 7.07
N GLU A 55 -13.86 8.81 7.18
CA GLU A 55 -14.06 10.27 7.14
C GLU A 55 -14.50 10.83 5.76
N LEU A 56 -14.46 10.02 4.69
CA LEU A 56 -14.67 10.50 3.31
C LEU A 56 -16.06 10.21 2.72
N ASN A 57 -16.97 9.59 3.47
CA ASN A 57 -18.36 9.42 3.06
C ASN A 57 -19.22 9.19 4.30
N PRO A 58 -20.45 9.75 4.37
CA PRO A 58 -21.37 9.54 5.49
C PRO A 58 -21.86 8.07 5.47
N GLY A 59 -21.03 7.13 5.89
CA GLY A 59 -21.36 5.70 6.01
C GLY A 59 -21.23 4.84 4.74
N HIS A 60 -20.76 5.38 3.61
CA HIS A 60 -20.64 4.62 2.35
C HIS A 60 -19.20 4.18 2.01
N PHE A 61 -19.04 2.95 1.52
CA PHE A 61 -17.80 2.44 0.94
C PHE A 61 -17.29 3.39 -0.17
N SER A 62 -16.14 4.03 0.05
CA SER A 62 -15.47 4.86 -0.96
C SER A 62 -14.56 4.00 -1.86
N TRP A 63 -14.13 4.55 -2.99
CA TRP A 63 -13.17 3.89 -3.89
C TRP A 63 -11.88 3.43 -3.18
N VAL A 64 -11.50 4.08 -2.08
CA VAL A 64 -10.35 3.72 -1.25
C VAL A 64 -10.54 2.36 -0.57
N HIS A 65 -11.76 2.01 -0.19
CA HIS A 65 -12.07 0.70 0.40
C HIS A 65 -11.97 -0.41 -0.66
N GLY A 66 -12.47 -0.14 -1.88
CA GLY A 66 -12.28 -1.04 -3.02
C GLY A 66 -10.81 -1.27 -3.36
N LEU A 67 -10.01 -0.21 -3.34
CA LEU A 67 -8.56 -0.29 -3.54
C LEU A 67 -7.85 -1.07 -2.42
N SER A 68 -8.31 -0.92 -1.18
CA SER A 68 -7.76 -1.63 -0.02
C SER A 68 -8.05 -3.13 -0.11
N LEU A 69 -9.28 -3.51 -0.50
CA LEU A 69 -9.64 -4.90 -0.77
C LEU A 69 -8.82 -5.49 -1.92
N LEU A 70 -8.70 -4.75 -3.04
CA LEU A 70 -7.89 -5.15 -4.18
C LEU A 70 -6.42 -5.39 -3.77
N THR A 71 -5.87 -4.48 -2.96
CA THR A 71 -4.51 -4.57 -2.43
C THR A 71 -4.33 -5.82 -1.58
N PHE A 72 -5.25 -6.04 -0.63
CA PHE A 72 -5.23 -7.20 0.27
C PHE A 72 -5.26 -8.52 -0.53
N VAL A 73 -6.16 -8.63 -1.49
CA VAL A 73 -6.28 -9.81 -2.37
C VAL A 73 -5.03 -9.96 -3.24
N SER A 74 -4.52 -8.88 -3.84
CA SER A 74 -3.36 -8.91 -4.73
C SER A 74 -2.09 -9.38 -4.01
N VAL A 75 -1.81 -8.85 -2.81
CA VAL A 75 -0.66 -9.29 -2.00
C VAL A 75 -0.84 -10.74 -1.54
N GLY A 76 -2.05 -11.13 -1.12
CA GLY A 76 -2.36 -12.53 -0.80
C GLY A 76 -2.11 -13.47 -1.98
N ARG A 77 -2.55 -13.09 -3.19
CA ARG A 77 -2.29 -13.86 -4.42
C ARG A 77 -0.80 -13.89 -4.78
N ALA A 78 -0.05 -12.82 -4.54
CA ALA A 78 1.39 -12.80 -4.76
C ALA A 78 2.12 -13.82 -3.88
N ILE A 79 1.71 -13.94 -2.61
CA ILE A 79 2.26 -14.91 -1.65
C ILE A 79 1.84 -16.34 -2.03
N TRP A 80 0.58 -16.54 -2.42
CA TRP A 80 0.10 -17.84 -2.86
C TRP A 80 0.83 -18.31 -4.14
N ALA A 81 1.00 -17.42 -5.13
CA ALA A 81 1.71 -17.73 -6.36
C ALA A 81 3.16 -18.19 -6.11
N ILE A 82 3.91 -17.49 -5.26
CA ILE A 82 5.30 -17.91 -4.98
C ILE A 82 5.37 -19.23 -4.20
N ARG A 83 4.40 -19.51 -3.33
CA ARG A 83 4.29 -20.81 -2.63
C ARG A 83 4.03 -21.98 -3.58
N GLN A 84 3.36 -21.73 -4.69
CA GLN A 84 3.14 -22.70 -5.77
C GLN A 84 4.28 -22.75 -6.79
N GLY A 85 5.40 -22.06 -6.55
CA GLY A 85 6.51 -21.95 -7.51
C GLY A 85 6.20 -21.06 -8.72
N ASN A 86 5.04 -20.40 -8.78
CA ASN A 86 4.67 -19.50 -9.87
C ASN A 86 5.32 -18.11 -9.69
N VAL A 87 6.60 -18.03 -10.08
CA VAL A 87 7.40 -16.80 -10.02
C VAL A 87 6.81 -15.68 -10.90
N ARG A 88 6.27 -16.02 -12.08
CA ARG A 88 5.68 -15.03 -12.98
C ARG A 88 4.46 -14.37 -12.36
N GLY A 89 3.56 -15.16 -11.76
CA GLY A 89 2.38 -14.68 -11.06
C GLY A 89 2.73 -13.82 -9.85
N HIS A 90 3.70 -14.28 -9.04
CA HIS A 90 4.23 -13.49 -7.93
C HIS A 90 4.73 -12.13 -8.40
N ARG A 91 5.61 -12.10 -9.42
CA ARG A 91 6.21 -10.87 -9.92
C ARG A 91 5.18 -9.89 -10.46
N LEU A 92 4.16 -10.38 -11.18
CA LEU A 92 3.09 -9.54 -11.73
C LEU A 92 2.27 -8.90 -10.61
N ALA A 93 1.85 -9.70 -9.61
CA ALA A 93 1.06 -9.21 -8.48
C ALA A 93 1.86 -8.24 -7.59
N MET A 94 3.14 -8.51 -7.32
CA MET A 94 4.00 -7.61 -6.54
C MET A 94 4.16 -6.25 -7.23
N ARG A 95 4.43 -6.24 -8.54
CA ARG A 95 4.57 -5.01 -9.33
C ARG A 95 3.27 -4.23 -9.42
N GLY A 96 2.17 -4.93 -9.72
CA GLY A 96 0.84 -4.30 -9.76
C GLY A 96 0.47 -3.64 -8.44
N SER A 97 0.75 -4.31 -7.32
CA SER A 97 0.47 -3.76 -5.98
C SER A 97 1.36 -2.54 -5.66
N PHE A 98 2.63 -2.55 -6.07
CA PHE A 98 3.51 -1.39 -5.90
C PHE A 98 3.09 -0.19 -6.76
N ILE A 99 2.70 -0.42 -8.02
CA ILE A 99 2.16 0.63 -8.89
C ILE A 99 0.86 1.20 -8.28
N GLY A 100 -0.02 0.31 -7.79
CA GLY A 100 -1.25 0.70 -7.10
C GLY A 100 -0.98 1.56 -5.87
N LEU A 101 0.02 1.20 -5.04
CA LEU A 101 0.44 2.00 -3.88
C LEU A 101 0.87 3.41 -4.28
N VAL A 102 1.74 3.55 -5.30
CA VAL A 102 2.21 4.86 -5.76
C VAL A 102 1.06 5.68 -6.35
N ALA A 103 0.21 5.07 -7.18
CA ALA A 103 -0.96 5.72 -7.75
C ALA A 103 -1.96 6.19 -6.66
N ALA A 104 -2.17 5.36 -5.63
CA ALA A 104 -3.02 5.71 -4.48
C ALA A 104 -2.47 6.92 -3.71
N GLY A 105 -1.16 6.95 -3.46
CA GLY A 105 -0.48 8.08 -2.81
C GLY A 105 -0.61 9.37 -3.61
N LEU A 106 -0.37 9.31 -4.93
CA LEU A 106 -0.54 10.45 -5.83
C LEU A 106 -1.99 10.95 -5.83
N ALA A 107 -2.97 10.05 -5.94
CA ALA A 107 -4.38 10.41 -5.88
C ALA A 107 -4.77 11.02 -4.53
N ALA A 108 -4.16 10.57 -3.43
CA ALA A 108 -4.41 11.13 -2.10
C ALA A 108 -3.86 12.56 -1.94
N VAL A 109 -2.75 12.89 -2.61
CA VAL A 109 -2.20 14.27 -2.66
C VAL A 109 -2.99 15.16 -3.62
N ALA A 110 -3.43 14.62 -4.76
CA ALA A 110 -4.14 15.38 -5.80
C ALA A 110 -5.60 15.69 -5.46
N THR A 111 -6.24 14.93 -4.57
CA THR A 111 -7.65 15.15 -4.19
C THR A 111 -7.76 16.27 -3.17
N PRO A 112 -8.44 17.40 -3.48
CA PRO A 112 -8.63 18.50 -2.55
C PRO A 112 -9.32 18.04 -1.25
N HIS A 113 -8.98 18.68 -0.13
CA HIS A 113 -9.52 18.38 1.21
C HIS A 113 -9.14 17.03 1.80
N ARG A 114 -8.24 16.26 1.18
CA ARG A 114 -7.61 15.11 1.85
C ARG A 114 -6.47 15.56 2.75
N LEU A 115 -6.23 14.84 3.85
CA LEU A 115 -5.16 15.18 4.80
C LEU A 115 -3.80 15.40 4.12
N LEU A 116 -3.41 14.53 3.19
CA LEU A 116 -2.14 14.69 2.46
C LEU A 116 -2.14 15.91 1.52
N ASN A 117 -3.27 16.24 0.89
CA ASN A 117 -3.40 17.46 0.11
C ASN A 117 -3.23 18.70 1.02
N ILE A 118 -3.93 18.74 2.16
CA ILE A 118 -3.87 19.85 3.13
C ILE A 118 -2.44 20.01 3.68
N ILE A 119 -1.77 18.91 4.03
CA ILE A 119 -0.37 18.93 4.50
C ILE A 119 0.56 19.38 3.38
N VAL A 120 0.36 18.98 2.12
CA VAL A 120 1.28 19.40 1.05
C VAL A 120 1.04 20.86 0.65
N THR A 121 -0.21 21.27 0.44
CA THR A 121 -0.53 22.61 -0.07
C THR A 121 -0.56 23.68 1.01
N GLY A 122 -0.85 23.32 2.26
CA GLY A 122 -0.89 24.26 3.40
C GLY A 122 0.48 24.73 3.88
N TRP A 123 1.57 24.08 3.46
CA TRP A 123 2.94 24.55 3.71
C TRP A 123 3.44 25.57 2.68
N PHE A 124 2.71 25.74 1.57
CA PHE A 124 3.02 26.69 0.50
C PHE A 124 2.08 27.90 0.46
N ALA A 125 1.19 28.04 1.44
CA ALA A 125 0.23 29.13 1.57
C ALA A 125 0.65 30.13 2.65
#